data_AF-A0A3M1N570-F1
#
_entry.id   AF-A0A3M1N570-F1
#
_cell.length_a   1.000
_cell.length_b   1.000
_cell.length_c   1.000
_cell.angle_alpha   90.00
_cell.angle_beta   90.00
_cell.angle_gamma   90.00
#
_symmetry.space_group_name_H-M   'P 1'
#
loop_
_entity.id
_entity.type
_entity.pdbx_description
1 polymer ?
#
loop_
_entity_poly.entity_id
_entity_poly.type
_entity_poly.pdbx_seq_one_letter_code
_entity_poly.pdbx_strand_id
1 'polypeptide(L)'
;AFALIMFGTNDLKSLTPSQFDFYLRRVLVETVNRGIIPLVSTFPNQPGFVEQSIFYNRIVARAAADYNLPLINIWRAFEPLPFQGIDPKEPTHMTKPEDGDVASFAPEALLAGHNLHNLLTLQALEALLALLE
;
A
#
# COMPACT_ATOMS: atom_id res chain seq x y z
N ALA A 1 -7.14 -2.23 18.08
CA ALA A 1 -7.39 -1.23 17.02
C ALA A 1 -6.32 -1.39 15.95
N PHE A 2 -6.62 -1.04 14.70
CA PHE A 2 -5.70 -1.15 13.56
C PHE A 2 -5.45 0.22 12.92
N ALA A 3 -4.28 0.40 12.31
CA ALA A 3 -3.96 1.55 11.49
C ALA A 3 -3.49 1.08 10.10
N LEU A 4 -4.17 1.53 9.05
CA LEU A 4 -3.76 1.29 7.66
C LEU A 4 -2.72 2.33 7.28
N ILE A 5 -1.52 1.90 6.89
CA ILE A 5 -0.38 2.81 6.63
C ILE A 5 0.20 2.52 5.25
N MET A 6 0.09 3.52 4.36
CA MET A 6 0.66 3.49 3.02
C MET A 6 1.31 4.85 2.72
N PHE A 7 2.61 4.85 2.50
CA PHE A 7 3.41 6.02 2.09
C PHE A 7 4.35 5.62 0.95
N GLY A 8 4.81 6.60 0.17
CA GLY A 8 5.77 6.35 -0.90
C GLY A 8 5.67 7.31 -2.08
N THR A 9 4.53 7.34 -2.78
CA THR A 9 4.39 8.04 -4.07
C THR A 9 4.85 9.50 -4.06
N ASN A 10 4.47 10.26 -3.03
CA ASN A 10 4.89 11.65 -2.90
C ASN A 10 6.30 11.76 -2.30
N ASP A 11 6.65 10.85 -1.38
CA ASP A 11 7.95 10.79 -0.72
C ASP A 11 9.10 10.60 -1.71
N LEU A 12 8.87 9.88 -2.82
CA LEU A 12 9.83 9.75 -3.93
C LEU A 12 10.37 11.10 -4.44
N LYS A 13 9.56 12.16 -4.35
CA LYS A 13 9.89 13.50 -4.86
C LYS A 13 10.41 14.44 -3.76
N SER A 14 10.28 14.05 -2.50
CA SER A 14 10.45 14.98 -1.37
C SER A 14 11.46 14.50 -0.33
N LEU A 15 11.73 13.21 -0.25
CA LEU A 15 12.63 12.62 0.72
C LEU A 15 13.77 11.89 0.02
N THR A 16 14.93 11.85 0.66
CA THR A 16 15.94 10.84 0.34
C THR A 16 15.49 9.47 0.90
N PRO A 17 16.05 8.35 0.41
CA PRO A 17 15.62 7.06 0.92
C PRO A 17 15.89 6.86 2.42
N SER A 18 16.96 7.45 2.96
CA SER A 18 17.24 7.40 4.41
C SER A 18 16.27 8.22 5.23
N GLN A 19 15.81 9.37 4.72
CA GLN A 19 14.75 10.16 5.37
C GLN A 19 13.42 9.40 5.34
N PHE A 20 13.07 8.79 4.20
CA PHE A 20 11.87 7.97 4.08
C PHE A 20 11.87 6.81 5.06
N ASP A 21 12.96 6.03 5.14
CA ASP A 21 13.09 4.94 6.11
C ASP A 21 12.94 5.45 7.55
N PHE A 22 13.65 6.52 7.91
CA PHE A 22 13.58 7.11 9.25
C PHE A 22 12.14 7.52 9.63
N TYR A 23 11.46 8.30 8.79
CA TYR A 23 10.12 8.79 9.09
C TYR A 23 9.06 7.69 9.05
N LEU A 24 9.17 6.74 8.11
CA LEU A 24 8.29 5.57 8.07
C LEU A 24 8.38 4.79 9.38
N ARG A 25 9.59 4.43 9.82
CA ARG A 25 9.79 3.68 11.06
C ARG A 25 9.30 4.44 12.28
N ARG A 26 9.47 5.76 12.30
CA ARG A 26 8.94 6.60 13.38
C ARG A 26 7.43 6.50 13.49
N VAL A 27 6.70 6.60 12.37
CA VAL A 27 5.24 6.42 12.35
C VAL A 27 4.84 5.02 12.82
N LEU A 28 5.53 3.98 12.37
CA LEU A 28 5.25 2.59 12.77
C LEU A 28 5.45 2.39 14.28
N VAL A 29 6.59 2.84 14.83
CA VAL A 29 6.91 2.74 16.26
C VAL A 29 5.93 3.54 17.11
N GLU A 30 5.60 4.77 16.71
CA GLU A 30 4.62 5.60 17.43
C GLU A 30 3.22 4.95 17.42
N THR A 31 2.85 4.25 16.34
CA THR A 31 1.58 3.52 16.24
C THR A 31 1.55 2.32 17.19
N VAL A 32 2.61 1.51 17.19
CA VAL A 32 2.75 0.35 18.09
C VAL A 32 2.75 0.79 19.55
N ASN A 33 3.48 1.85 19.90
CA ASN A 33 3.55 2.38 21.27
C ASN A 33 2.19 2.88 21.80
N ARG A 34 1.22 3.15 20.92
CA ARG A 34 -0.16 3.50 21.28
C ARG A 34 -1.09 2.29 21.42
N GLY A 35 -0.55 1.06 21.32
CA GLY A 35 -1.35 -0.17 21.36
C GLY A 35 -2.18 -0.39 20.09
N ILE A 36 -1.79 0.23 18.97
CA ILE A 36 -2.46 0.09 17.67
C ILE A 36 -1.60 -0.82 16.79
N ILE A 37 -2.23 -1.80 16.12
CA ILE A 37 -1.54 -2.71 15.20
C ILE A 37 -1.42 -2.02 13.83
N PRO A 38 -0.20 -1.71 13.35
CA PRO A 38 0.01 -1.21 11.99
C PRO A 38 -0.24 -2.32 10.96
N LEU A 39 -1.09 -2.06 9.98
CA LEU A 39 -1.19 -2.82 8.74
C LEU A 39 -0.55 -1.99 7.62
N VAL A 40 0.66 -2.39 7.25
CA VAL A 40 1.51 -1.63 6.32
C VAL A 40 1.20 -2.08 4.90
N SER A 41 1.22 -1.15 3.95
CA SER A 41 1.15 -1.48 2.53
C SER A 41 2.35 -0.93 1.78
N THR A 42 2.85 -1.69 0.80
CA THR A 42 3.65 -1.10 -0.30
C THR A 42 2.78 -0.10 -1.09
N PHE A 43 3.37 0.60 -2.05
CA PHE A 43 2.63 1.51 -2.93
C PHE A 43 2.84 1.13 -4.42
N PRO A 44 1.94 1.53 -5.34
CA PRO A 44 2.08 1.23 -6.76
C PRO A 44 3.36 1.84 -7.35
N ASN A 45 3.80 1.35 -8.52
CA ASN A 45 4.86 2.03 -9.24
C ASN A 45 4.45 3.48 -9.55
N GLN A 46 5.37 4.42 -9.41
CA GLN A 46 5.16 5.77 -9.92
C GLN A 46 5.69 5.85 -11.37
N PRO A 47 4.84 6.16 -12.37
CA PRO A 47 5.33 6.41 -13.73
C PRO A 47 6.44 7.46 -13.75
N GLY A 48 7.55 7.13 -14.44
CA GLY A 48 8.78 7.95 -14.46
C GLY A 48 9.76 7.70 -13.31
N PHE A 49 9.38 6.92 -12.28
CA PHE A 49 10.20 6.63 -11.09
C PHE A 49 10.12 5.15 -10.69
N VAL A 50 10.07 4.23 -11.66
CA VAL A 50 9.83 2.80 -11.41
C VAL A 50 10.93 2.18 -10.53
N GLU A 51 12.20 2.42 -10.85
CA GLU A 51 13.32 1.88 -10.06
C GLU A 51 13.34 2.42 -8.63
N GLN A 52 13.06 3.71 -8.46
CA GLN A 52 12.94 4.35 -7.16
C GLN A 52 11.74 3.79 -6.39
N SER A 53 10.60 3.54 -7.06
CA SER A 53 9.42 2.92 -6.45
C SER A 53 9.76 1.54 -5.90
N ILE A 54 10.48 0.72 -6.68
CA ILE A 54 10.96 -0.60 -6.24
C ILE A 54 11.89 -0.46 -5.04
N PHE A 55 12.83 0.49 -5.06
CA PHE A 55 13.75 0.72 -3.96
C PHE A 55 13.02 1.12 -2.66
N TYR A 56 12.07 2.05 -2.74
CA TYR A 56 11.29 2.50 -1.60
C TYR A 56 10.34 1.41 -1.08
N ASN A 57 9.74 0.61 -1.96
CA ASN A 57 8.94 -0.55 -1.55
C ASN A 57 9.78 -1.61 -0.83
N ARG A 58 11.08 -1.76 -1.15
CA ARG A 58 11.99 -2.59 -0.34
C ARG A 58 12.20 -2.02 1.05
N ILE A 59 12.29 -0.70 1.20
CA ILE A 59 12.34 -0.04 2.52
C ILE A 59 11.08 -0.34 3.31
N VAL A 60 9.89 -0.18 2.70
CA VAL A 60 8.60 -0.50 3.34
C VAL A 60 8.56 -1.94 3.80
N ALA A 61 8.87 -2.89 2.90
CA ALA A 61 8.86 -4.32 3.23
C ALA A 61 9.88 -4.66 4.32
N ARG A 62 11.06 -4.03 4.30
CA ARG A 62 12.09 -4.23 5.32
C ARG A 62 11.64 -3.69 6.68
N ALA A 63 11.06 -2.49 6.72
CA ALA A 63 10.55 -1.90 7.96
C ALA A 63 9.44 -2.76 8.57
N ALA A 64 8.50 -3.26 7.74
CA ALA A 64 7.47 -4.19 8.22
C ALA A 64 8.09 -5.48 8.79
N ALA A 65 9.07 -6.08 8.09
CA ALA A 65 9.75 -7.28 8.56
C ALA A 65 10.53 -7.07 9.87
N ASP A 66 11.25 -5.96 10.01
CA ASP A 66 12.05 -5.66 11.21
C ASP A 66 11.21 -5.53 12.49
N TYR A 67 9.95 -5.10 12.36
CA TYR A 67 9.00 -4.98 13.47
C TYR A 67 7.95 -6.11 13.50
N ASN A 68 8.10 -7.13 12.66
CA ASN A 68 7.15 -8.24 12.51
C ASN A 68 5.70 -7.78 12.28
N LEU A 69 5.51 -6.77 11.43
CA LEU A 69 4.23 -6.16 11.12
C LEU A 69 3.59 -6.82 9.89
N PRO A 70 2.25 -6.93 9.85
CA PRO A 70 1.56 -7.40 8.66
C PRO A 70 1.74 -6.41 7.49
N LEU A 71 1.94 -6.97 6.29
CA LEU A 71 2.22 -6.22 5.06
C LEU A 71 1.28 -6.65 3.93
N ILE A 72 0.64 -5.67 3.28
CA ILE A 72 -0.04 -5.84 2.00
C ILE A 72 0.95 -5.44 0.89
N ASN A 73 1.33 -6.39 0.04
CA ASN A 73 2.23 -6.09 -1.08
C ASN A 73 1.44 -5.71 -2.35
N ILE A 74 0.80 -4.54 -2.35
CA ILE A 74 0.00 -4.08 -3.49
C ILE A 74 0.85 -3.82 -4.74
N TRP A 75 2.12 -3.42 -4.60
CA TRP A 75 3.04 -3.33 -5.73
C TRP A 75 3.07 -4.63 -6.54
N ARG A 76 3.17 -5.77 -5.83
CA ARG A 76 3.18 -7.10 -6.46
C ARG A 76 1.81 -7.50 -6.99
N ALA A 77 0.75 -7.16 -6.25
CA ALA A 77 -0.63 -7.49 -6.62
C ALA A 77 -1.12 -6.70 -7.84
N PHE A 78 -0.55 -5.52 -8.10
CA PHE A 78 -0.92 -4.64 -9.20
C PHE A 78 -0.22 -5.00 -10.52
N GLU A 79 0.84 -5.82 -10.50
CA GLU A 79 1.56 -6.24 -11.71
C GLU A 79 0.66 -6.73 -12.86
N PRO A 80 -0.36 -7.59 -12.63
CA PRO A 80 -1.24 -8.07 -13.72
C PRO A 80 -2.33 -7.07 -14.13
N LEU A 81 -2.52 -5.95 -13.40
CA LEU A 81 -3.59 -5.01 -13.70
C LEU A 81 -3.29 -4.18 -14.96
N PRO A 82 -4.32 -3.77 -15.72
CA PRO A 82 -4.17 -2.73 -16.73
C PRO A 82 -3.49 -1.49 -16.14
N PHE A 83 -2.46 -0.99 -16.84
CA PHE A 83 -1.62 0.14 -16.40
C PHE A 83 -1.03 -0.04 -14.99
N GLN A 84 -0.87 -1.29 -14.53
CA GLN A 84 -0.45 -1.62 -13.17
C GLN A 84 -1.31 -0.93 -12.10
N GLY A 85 -2.60 -0.76 -12.37
CA GLY A 85 -3.56 -0.16 -11.44
C GLY A 85 -3.39 1.36 -11.25
N ILE A 86 -2.61 2.04 -12.10
CA ILE A 86 -2.34 3.49 -12.01
C ILE A 86 -3.09 4.23 -13.12
N ASP A 87 -3.70 5.36 -12.79
CA ASP A 87 -4.42 6.16 -13.77
C ASP A 87 -3.44 6.76 -14.81
N PRO A 88 -3.59 6.47 -16.11
CA PRO A 88 -2.66 6.95 -17.13
C PRO A 88 -2.78 8.45 -17.42
N LYS A 89 -3.90 9.10 -17.04
CA LYS A 89 -4.13 10.55 -17.17
C LYS A 89 -3.68 11.30 -15.92
N GLU A 90 -3.90 10.70 -14.75
CA GLU A 90 -3.50 11.23 -13.44
C GLU A 90 -2.57 10.26 -12.70
N PRO A 91 -1.29 10.17 -13.07
CA PRO A 91 -0.37 9.10 -12.65
C PRO A 91 0.04 9.15 -11.17
N THR A 92 -0.64 9.94 -10.34
CA THR A 92 -0.58 9.94 -8.88
C THR A 92 -1.75 9.21 -8.23
N HIS A 93 -2.77 8.81 -9.00
CA HIS A 93 -3.97 8.13 -8.54
C HIS A 93 -4.01 6.68 -9.04
N MET A 94 -4.71 5.82 -8.30
CA MET A 94 -5.05 4.48 -8.77
C MET A 94 -6.21 4.55 -9.76
N THR A 95 -6.32 3.55 -10.64
CA THR A 95 -7.49 3.42 -11.53
C THR A 95 -8.77 3.17 -10.73
N LYS A 96 -9.89 3.60 -11.30
CA LYS A 96 -11.26 3.40 -10.80
C LYS A 96 -12.11 2.69 -11.86
N PRO A 97 -13.16 1.96 -11.49
CA PRO A 97 -14.12 1.42 -12.44
C PRO A 97 -14.91 2.55 -13.10
N GLU A 98 -15.54 2.26 -14.25
CA GLU A 98 -16.25 3.27 -15.05
C GLU A 98 -17.42 3.91 -14.30
N ASP A 99 -18.13 3.12 -13.48
CA ASP A 99 -19.24 3.57 -12.64
C ASP A 99 -18.78 4.27 -11.34
N GLY A 100 -17.46 4.24 -11.06
CA GLY A 100 -16.87 4.81 -9.87
C GLY A 100 -17.08 4.00 -8.58
N ASP A 101 -17.71 2.83 -8.63
CA ASP A 101 -17.96 2.01 -7.45
C ASP A 101 -16.70 1.25 -7.00
N VAL A 102 -15.92 1.90 -6.14
CA VAL A 102 -14.69 1.33 -5.56
C VAL A 102 -14.94 0.26 -4.47
N ALA A 103 -16.21 -0.05 -4.16
CA ALA A 103 -16.61 -1.09 -3.22
C ALA A 103 -17.16 -2.35 -3.91
N SER A 104 -17.30 -2.33 -5.25
CA SER A 104 -17.61 -3.54 -6.01
C SER A 104 -16.41 -4.49 -6.08
N PHE A 105 -16.63 -5.75 -5.74
CA PHE A 105 -15.61 -6.82 -5.86
C PHE A 105 -15.97 -7.84 -6.94
N ALA A 106 -16.83 -7.44 -7.89
CA ALA A 106 -17.04 -8.20 -9.11
C ALA A 106 -15.73 -8.34 -9.90
N PRO A 107 -15.51 -9.45 -10.64
CA PRO A 107 -14.25 -9.70 -11.35
C PRO A 107 -13.77 -8.53 -12.23
N GLU A 108 -14.69 -7.86 -12.92
CA GLU A 108 -14.39 -6.73 -13.80
C GLU A 108 -13.96 -5.49 -13.01
N ALA A 109 -14.57 -5.24 -11.86
CA ALA A 109 -14.23 -4.12 -10.98
C ALA A 109 -12.85 -4.31 -10.34
N LEU A 110 -12.42 -5.55 -10.09
CA LEU A 110 -11.09 -5.87 -9.54
C LEU A 110 -9.94 -5.61 -10.52
N LEU A 111 -10.23 -5.26 -11.77
CA LEU A 111 -9.22 -4.73 -12.69
C LEU A 111 -8.79 -3.29 -12.35
N ALA A 112 -9.56 -2.59 -11.51
CA ALA A 112 -9.23 -1.26 -11.01
C ALA A 112 -8.36 -1.33 -9.74
N GLY A 113 -7.34 -0.47 -9.66
CA GLY A 113 -6.40 -0.43 -8.54
C GLY A 113 -7.08 -0.14 -7.20
N HIS A 114 -8.04 0.80 -7.16
CA HIS A 114 -8.78 1.10 -5.94
C HIS A 114 -9.54 -0.12 -5.41
N ASN A 115 -10.23 -0.87 -6.26
CA ASN A 115 -11.05 -2.02 -5.88
C ASN A 115 -10.17 -3.17 -5.37
N LEU A 116 -9.08 -3.49 -6.08
CA LEU A 116 -8.15 -4.52 -5.63
C LEU A 116 -7.48 -4.13 -4.30
N HIS A 117 -7.04 -2.87 -4.15
CA HIS A 117 -6.51 -2.37 -2.88
C HIS A 117 -7.52 -2.52 -1.73
N ASN A 118 -8.77 -2.13 -1.95
CA ASN A 118 -9.83 -2.23 -0.95
C ASN A 118 -10.13 -3.69 -0.57
N LEU A 119 -10.23 -4.59 -1.56
CA LEU A 119 -10.43 -6.02 -1.30
C LEU A 119 -9.29 -6.61 -0.47
N LEU A 120 -8.03 -6.37 -0.86
CA LEU A 120 -6.87 -6.86 -0.13
C LEU A 120 -6.79 -6.30 1.29
N THR A 121 -7.19 -5.04 1.48
CA THR A 121 -7.26 -4.41 2.80
C THR A 121 -8.28 -5.11 3.70
N LEU A 122 -9.48 -5.41 3.17
CA LEU A 122 -10.52 -6.10 3.93
C LEU A 122 -10.10 -7.55 4.26
N GLN A 123 -9.52 -8.27 3.32
CA GLN A 123 -9.00 -9.62 3.54
C GLN A 123 -7.88 -9.65 4.59
N ALA A 124 -6.98 -8.66 4.56
CA ALA A 124 -5.93 -8.55 5.57
C ALA A 124 -6.49 -8.24 6.95
N LEU A 125 -7.49 -7.36 7.06
CA LEU A 125 -8.17 -7.08 8.33
C LEU A 125 -8.93 -8.30 8.86
N GLU A 126 -9.63 -9.05 8.01
CA GLU A 126 -10.28 -10.31 8.37
C GLU A 126 -9.26 -11.32 8.93
N ALA A 127 -8.15 -11.54 8.22
CA ALA A 127 -7.10 -12.44 8.67
C ALA A 127 -6.50 -12.02 10.02
N LEU A 128 -6.33 -10.72 10.26
CA LEU A 128 -5.83 -10.19 11.54
C LEU A 128 -6.85 -10.32 12.67
N LEU A 129 -8.13 -10.10 12.40
CA LEU A 129 -9.19 -10.25 13.39
C LEU A 129 -9.34 -11.71 13.82
N ALA A 130 -9.25 -12.66 12.89
CA ALA A 130 -9.32 -14.09 13.19
C ALA A 130 -8.18 -14.60 14.08
N LEU A 131 -7.06 -13.87 14.18
CA LEU A 131 -5.95 -14.19 15.09
C LEU A 131 -6.15 -13.64 16.51
N LEU A 132 -7.15 -12.78 16.72
CA LEU A 132 -7.47 -12.17 18.02
C LEU A 132 -8.63 -12.87 18.74
N GLU A 133 -9.33 -13.77 18.05
CA GLU A 133 -10.36 -14.66 18.59
C GLU A 133 -9.76 -15.95 19.15
#